data_AF-A0A938MJT5-F1
#
_entry.id   AF-A0A938MJT5-F1
#
_cell.length_a   1.000
_cell.length_b   1.000
_cell.length_c   1.000
_cell.angle_alpha   90.00
_cell.angle_beta   90.00
_cell.angle_gamma   90.00
#
_symmetry.space_group_name_H-M   'P 1'
#
loop_
_entity.id
_entity.type
_entity.pdbx_description
1 polymer ?
#
loop_
_entity_poly.entity_id
_entity_poly.type
_entity_poly.pdbx_seq_one_letter_code
_entity_poly.pdbx_strand_id
1 'polypeptide(L)'
;MRIGVDVRELRRGVMTGIGRYLHNFLTYAGQHATRHEFILYGDPSTALESPGSNMALKVLSAPATLWWDQVTVARAARRDGV
;
A
#
# COMPACT_ATOMS: atom_id res chain seq x y z
N MET A 1 -6.51 -6.67 13.23
CA MET A 1 -7.21 -5.46 12.69
C MET A 1 -6.87 -5.34 11.22
N ARG A 2 -7.72 -4.68 10.43
CA ARG A 2 -7.44 -4.38 9.03
C ARG A 2 -6.79 -3.00 8.91
N ILE A 3 -5.71 -2.89 8.15
CA ILE A 3 -4.89 -1.68 8.02
C ILE A 3 -4.70 -1.36 6.54
N GLY A 4 -5.13 -0.17 6.13
CA GLY A 4 -4.87 0.35 4.78
C GLY A 4 -3.57 1.13 4.73
N VAL A 5 -2.78 0.93 3.67
CA VAL A 5 -1.50 1.60 3.49
C VAL A 5 -1.42 2.15 2.07
N ASP A 6 -1.13 3.44 1.91
CA ASP A 6 -0.75 4.02 0.62
C ASP A 6 0.69 3.58 0.29
N VAL A 7 0.86 2.89 -0.83
CA VAL A 7 2.14 2.33 -1.26
C VAL A 7 2.67 2.91 -2.57
N ARG A 8 2.15 4.05 -3.04
CA ARG A 8 2.61 4.71 -4.29
C ARG A 8 4.08 5.13 -4.28
N GLU A 9 4.70 5.21 -3.11
CA GLU A 9 6.14 5.49 -2.98
C GLU A 9 7.03 4.27 -3.29
N LEU A 10 6.45 3.07 -3.40
CA LEU A 10 7.15 1.86 -3.83
C LEU A 10 7.12 1.78 -5.35
N ARG A 11 8.07 2.44 -6.02
CA ARG A 11 8.15 2.50 -7.49
C ARG A 11 9.34 1.70 -8.02
N ARG A 12 9.16 1.05 -9.17
CA ARG A 12 10.23 0.26 -9.78
C ARG A 12 11.43 1.15 -10.12
N GLY A 13 12.61 0.77 -9.65
CA GLY A 13 13.86 1.49 -9.94
C GLY A 13 14.00 2.84 -9.23
N VAL A 14 13.10 3.18 -8.30
CA VAL A 14 13.14 4.43 -7.54
C VAL A 14 13.08 4.12 -6.05
N MET A 15 14.14 4.47 -5.31
CA MET A 15 14.16 4.37 -3.86
C MET A 15 14.10 5.78 -3.25
N THR A 16 12.91 6.20 -2.82
CA THR A 16 12.73 7.45 -2.08
C THR A 16 13.00 7.22 -0.59
N GLY A 17 13.19 8.31 0.18
CA GLY A 17 13.29 8.22 1.63
C GLY A 17 12.06 7.53 2.24
N ILE A 18 10.86 7.94 1.82
CA ILE A 18 9.58 7.35 2.27
C ILE A 18 9.48 5.89 1.80
N GLY A 19 9.79 5.61 0.54
CA GLY A 19 9.76 4.26 -0.03
C GLY A 19 10.65 3.28 0.74
N ARG A 20 11.84 3.70 1.19
CA ARG A 20 12.72 2.87 2.02
C ARG A 20 12.10 2.52 3.37
N TYR A 21 11.56 3.51 4.09
CA TYR A 21 10.91 3.25 5.38
C TYR A 21 9.67 2.40 5.23
N LEU A 22 8.87 2.67 4.20
CA LEU A 22 7.67 1.91 3.88
C LEU A 22 8.01 0.45 3.54
N HIS A 23 9.04 0.22 2.72
CA HIS A 23 9.53 -1.12 2.43
C HIS A 23 9.90 -1.87 3.72
N ASN A 24 10.74 -1.26 4.58
CA ASN A 24 11.16 -1.87 5.83
C ASN A 24 9.96 -2.18 6.76
N PHE A 25 9.00 -1.26 6.84
CA PHE A 25 7.77 -1.46 7.59
C PHE A 25 6.99 -2.67 7.07
N LEU A 26 6.77 -2.76 5.76
CA LEU A 26 6.01 -3.86 5.15
C LEU A 26 6.75 -5.20 5.28
N THR A 27 8.07 -5.23 5.10
CA THR A 27 8.86 -6.45 5.34
C THR A 27 8.69 -6.93 6.78
N TYR A 28 8.84 -6.03 7.76
CA TYR A 28 8.68 -6.38 9.16
C TYR A 28 7.25 -6.84 9.48
N ALA A 29 6.24 -6.09 9.02
CA ALA A 29 4.84 -6.38 9.27
C ALA A 29 4.39 -7.70 8.63
N GLY A 30 4.90 -8.04 7.44
CA GLY A 30 4.61 -9.30 6.76
C GLY A 30 5.14 -10.52 7.52
N GLN A 31 6.22 -10.34 8.28
CA GLN A 31 6.85 -11.41 9.05
C GLN A 31 6.33 -11.51 10.50
N HIS A 32 6.05 -10.38 11.14
CA HIS A 32 5.82 -10.31 12.59
C HIS A 32 4.41 -9.87 12.98
N ALA A 33 3.69 -9.15 12.11
CA ALA A 33 2.36 -8.61 12.41
C ALA A 33 1.23 -9.51 11.88
N THR A 34 1.35 -10.82 12.03
CA THR A 34 0.45 -11.84 11.43
C THR A 34 -1.00 -11.78 11.93
N ARG A 35 -1.28 -11.08 13.04
CA ARG A 35 -2.63 -10.83 13.56
C ARG A 35 -3.37 -9.69 12.84
N HIS A 36 -2.69 -8.98 11.94
CA HIS A 36 -3.25 -7.87 11.17
C HIS A 36 -3.33 -8.25 9.70
N GLU A 37 -4.37 -7.76 9.04
CA GLU A 37 -4.54 -7.83 7.59
C GLU A 37 -4.18 -6.47 7.00
N PHE A 38 -3.32 -6.44 5.99
CA PHE A 38 -2.91 -5.22 5.32
C PHE A 38 -3.50 -5.16 3.91
N ILE A 39 -4.09 -4.02 3.58
CA ILE A 39 -4.52 -3.70 2.22
C ILE A 39 -3.63 -2.57 1.73
N LEU A 40 -2.83 -2.88 0.72
CA LEU A 40 -1.83 -1.97 0.17
C LEU A 40 -2.47 -1.31 -1.06
N TYR A 41 -2.72 -0.01 -1.01
CA TYR A 41 -3.28 0.75 -2.12
C TYR A 41 -2.13 1.33 -2.95
N GLY A 42 -2.00 0.83 -4.17
CA GLY A 42 -1.02 1.31 -5.14
C GLY A 42 -1.68 1.83 -6.42
N ASP A 43 -0.88 2.46 -7.25
CA ASP A 43 -1.24 2.82 -8.63
C ASP A 43 -0.49 1.90 -9.63
N PRO A 44 -0.71 2.03 -10.95
CA PRO A 44 -0.02 1.19 -11.92
C PRO A 44 1.52 1.31 -11.94
N SER A 45 2.08 2.34 -11.29
CA SER A 45 3.54 2.50 -11.15
C SER A 45 4.10 1.81 -9.90
N THR A 46 3.22 1.32 -9.01
CA THR A 46 3.60 0.64 -7.78
C THR A 46 4.22 -0.72 -8.09
N ALA A 47 5.40 -0.96 -7.53
CA ALA A 47 6.12 -2.22 -7.63
C ALA A 47 6.45 -2.72 -6.22
N LEU A 48 5.77 -3.80 -5.82
CA LEU A 48 6.04 -4.49 -4.57
C LEU A 48 6.34 -5.96 -4.88
N GLU A 49 7.54 -6.39 -4.56
CA GLU A 49 7.93 -7.79 -4.72
C GLU A 49 7.41 -8.60 -3.52
N SER A 50 6.60 -9.61 -3.81
CA SER A 50 6.14 -10.62 -2.85
C SER A 50 5.58 -10.06 -1.53
N PRO A 51 4.35 -9.55 -1.51
CA PRO A 51 3.70 -9.16 -0.25
C PRO A 51 3.62 -10.35 0.73
N GLY A 52 3.71 -10.08 2.03
CA GLY A 52 3.51 -11.09 3.07
C GLY A 52 2.13 -11.76 2.97
N SER A 53 1.96 -12.96 3.53
CA SER A 53 0.71 -13.73 3.42
C SER A 53 -0.52 -13.03 4.01
N ASN A 54 -0.31 -12.05 4.88
CA ASN A 54 -1.34 -11.20 5.48
C ASN A 54 -1.51 -9.85 4.75
N MET A 55 -1.01 -9.71 3.53
CA MET A 55 -1.01 -8.46 2.77
C MET A 55 -1.60 -8.66 1.37
N ALA A 56 -2.47 -7.75 0.94
CA ALA A 56 -3.07 -7.74 -0.39
C ALA A 56 -2.82 -6.41 -1.09
N LEU A 57 -2.19 -6.43 -2.26
CA LEU A 57 -2.01 -5.25 -3.11
C LEU A 57 -3.26 -5.00 -3.95
N LYS A 58 -3.81 -3.79 -3.88
CA LYS A 58 -4.88 -3.27 -4.73
C LYS A 58 -4.38 -2.10 -5.56
N VAL A 59 -4.35 -2.32 -6.86
CA VAL A 59 -3.98 -1.28 -7.83
C VAL A 59 -5.23 -0.49 -8.23
N LEU A 60 -5.23 0.81 -7.96
CA LEU A 60 -6.33 1.73 -8.28
C LEU A 60 -5.99 2.58 -9.52
N SER A 61 -6.97 2.76 -10.41
CA SER A 61 -6.83 3.50 -11.66
C SER A 61 -7.00 5.02 -11.50
N ALA A 62 -6.21 5.64 -10.63
CA ALA A 62 -6.26 7.09 -10.40
C ALA A 62 -4.85 7.70 -10.31
N PRO A 63 -4.24 8.12 -11.44
CA PRO A 63 -2.87 8.63 -11.45
C PRO A 63 -2.75 10.07 -10.89
N ALA A 64 -3.83 10.83 -10.82
CA ALA A 64 -3.79 12.20 -10.33
C ALA A 64 -3.73 12.24 -8.80
N THR A 65 -2.64 12.78 -8.26
CA THR A 65 -2.37 12.85 -6.80
C THR A 65 -3.52 13.45 -6.00
N LEU A 66 -4.09 14.57 -6.45
CA LEU A 66 -5.20 15.23 -5.74
C LEU A 66 -6.44 14.32 -5.62
N TRP A 67 -6.80 13.63 -6.69
CA TRP A 67 -7.94 12.70 -6.68
C TRP A 67 -7.65 11.47 -5.82
N TRP A 68 -6.42 10.97 -5.87
CA TRP A 68 -5.99 9.88 -5.01
C TRP A 68 -6.16 10.22 -3.53
N ASP A 69 -5.56 11.35 -3.11
CA ASP A 69 -5.47 11.75 -1.71
C ASP A 69 -6.85 12.09 -1.13
N GLN A 70 -7.74 12.67 -1.94
CA GLN A 70 -9.03 13.18 -1.48
C GLN A 70 -10.20 12.20 -1.69
N VAL A 71 -10.11 11.29 -2.67
CA VAL A 71 -11.28 10.50 -3.10
C VAL A 71 -10.96 9.02 -3.26
N THR A 72 -9.97 8.67 -4.09
CA THR A 72 -9.79 7.30 -4.57
C THR A 72 -9.48 6.34 -3.43
N VAL A 73 -8.49 6.66 -2.58
CA VAL A 73 -8.11 5.80 -1.46
C VAL A 73 -9.19 5.80 -0.39
N ALA A 74 -9.75 6.96 -0.04
CA ALA A 74 -10.81 7.03 0.96
C ALA A 74 -12.03 6.17 0.58
N ARG A 75 -12.39 6.16 -0.71
CA ARG A 75 -13.48 5.32 -1.23
C ARG A 75 -13.11 3.83 -1.23
N ALA A 76 -11.87 3.49 -1.57
CA ALA A 76 -11.39 2.10 -1.55
C ALA A 76 -11.33 1.56 -0.11
N ALA A 77 -10.72 2.31 0.80
CA ALA A 77 -10.64 2.00 2.23
C ALA A 77 -12.03 1.71 2.84
N ARG A 78 -13.00 2.60 2.59
CA ARG A 78 -14.37 2.41 3.06
C ARG A 78 -15.03 1.13 2.54
N ARG A 79 -14.82 0.79 1.27
CA ARG A 79 -15.35 -0.46 0.68
C ARG A 79 -14.71 -1.69 1.30
N ASP A 80 -13.46 -1.56 1.72
CA ASP A 80 -12.66 -2.64 2.28
C ASP A 80 -12.77 -2.77 3.80
N GLY A 81 -13.57 -1.90 4.44
CA GLY A 81 -13.75 -1.90 5.89
C GLY A 81 -12.49 -1.48 6.64
N VAL A 82 -11.72 -0.56 6.05
CA VAL A 82 -10.56 0.12 6.64
C VAL A 82 -10.96 1.51 7.08
#